data_AF-A0A928IJY9-F1
#
_entry.id   AF-A0A928IJY9-F1
#
_cell.length_a   1.000
_cell.length_b   1.000
_cell.length_c   1.000
_cell.angle_alpha   90.00
_cell.angle_beta   90.00
_cell.angle_gamma   90.00
#
_symmetry.space_group_name_H-M   'P 1'
#
loop_
_entity.id
_entity.type
_entity.pdbx_description
1 polymer ?
#
loop_
_entity_poly.entity_id
_entity_poly.type
_entity_poly.pdbx_seq_one_letter_code
_entity_poly.pdbx_strand_id
1 'polypeptide(L)'
;MPMKNEQKKLLDSIREADFVLVETVLYLDAYPDCQEALAYYHKWCERRESLVREYEKCYGPLTAMGNMSKTSWDWTKSPAPWEYEAN
;
A
#
# COMPACT_ATOMS: atom_id res chain seq x y z
N MET A 1 0.33 -1.64 21.65
CA MET A 1 -0.16 -3.01 21.35
C MET A 1 0.63 -3.53 20.16
N PRO A 2 1.14 -4.78 20.17
CA PRO A 2 1.88 -5.31 19.03
C PRO A 2 0.96 -5.43 17.81
N MET A 3 1.47 -5.09 16.63
CA MET A 3 0.75 -5.30 15.36
C MET A 3 0.37 -6.77 15.22
N LYS A 4 -0.88 -7.03 14.81
CA LYS A 4 -1.35 -8.39 14.60
C LYS A 4 -0.56 -9.03 13.46
N ASN A 5 -0.21 -10.31 13.57
CA ASN A 5 0.64 -11.00 12.59
C ASN A 5 0.08 -10.93 11.15
N GLU A 6 -1.24 -11.01 11.00
CA GLU A 6 -1.94 -10.88 9.71
C GLU A 6 -1.86 -9.45 9.14
N GLN A 7 -2.01 -8.44 9.99
CA GLN A 7 -1.84 -7.03 9.61
C GLN A 7 -0.43 -6.79 9.06
N LYS A 8 0.59 -7.31 9.76
CA LYS A 8 1.97 -7.20 9.33
C LYS A 8 2.20 -7.88 7.97
N LYS A 9 1.72 -9.11 7.80
CA LYS A 9 1.85 -9.84 6.52
C LYS A 9 1.23 -9.08 5.36
N LEU A 10 0.03 -8.53 5.54
CA LEU A 10 -0.66 -7.79 4.49
C LEU A 10 0.08 -6.48 4.16
N LEU A 11 0.59 -5.78 5.18
CA LEU A 11 1.42 -4.59 4.99
C LEU A 11 2.74 -4.91 4.27
N ASP A 12 3.38 -6.04 4.60
CA ASP A 12 4.60 -6.49 3.94
C ASP A 12 4.32 -6.84 2.47
N SER A 13 3.20 -7.49 2.15
CA SER A 13 2.79 -7.72 0.75
C SER A 13 2.50 -6.43 -0.02
N ILE A 14 1.97 -5.39 0.62
CA ILE A 14 1.79 -4.07 0.00
C ILE A 14 3.16 -3.45 -0.33
N ARG A 15 4.12 -3.52 0.62
CA ARG A 15 5.48 -3.01 0.43
C ARG A 15 6.22 -3.74 -0.69
N GLU A 16 6.04 -5.06 -0.81
CA GLU A 16 6.57 -5.84 -1.93
C GLU A 16 6.01 -5.34 -3.27
N ALA A 17 4.69 -5.13 -3.36
CA ALA A 17 4.07 -4.59 -4.56
C ALA A 17 4.55 -3.16 -4.88
N ASP A 18 4.72 -2.31 -3.86
CA ASP A 18 5.29 -0.96 -4.01
C ASP A 18 6.71 -1.01 -4.58
N PHE A 19 7.56 -1.88 -4.04
CA PHE A 19 8.94 -2.06 -4.53
C PHE A 19 8.96 -2.49 -6.00
N VAL A 20 8.16 -3.51 -6.35
CA VAL A 20 8.07 -3.99 -7.74
C VAL A 20 7.62 -2.89 -8.70
N LEU A 21 6.64 -2.07 -8.29
CA LEU A 21 6.16 -0.96 -9.11
C LEU A 21 7.24 0.11 -9.31
N VAL A 22 7.98 0.47 -8.26
CA VAL A 22 9.10 1.43 -8.36
C VAL A 22 10.16 0.93 -9.33
N GLU A 23 10.59 -0.33 -9.22
CA GLU A 23 11.59 -0.92 -10.12
C GLU A 23 11.08 -0.99 -11.57
N THR A 24 9.79 -1.31 -11.75
CA THR A 24 9.19 -1.38 -13.10
C THR A 24 9.10 0.00 -13.74
N VAL A 25 8.74 1.03 -12.97
CA VAL A 25 8.76 2.43 -13.44
C VAL A 25 10.17 2.85 -13.83
N LEU A 26 11.16 2.55 -13.00
CA LEU A 26 12.56 2.86 -13.30
C LEU A 26 13.03 2.20 -14.61
N TYR A 27 12.58 0.97 -14.88
CA TYR A 27 12.86 0.31 -16.16
C TYR A 27 12.15 0.99 -17.34
N LEU A 28 10.87 1.33 -17.18
CA LEU A 28 10.06 2.00 -18.20
C LEU A 28 10.57 3.41 -18.53
N ASP A 29 11.20 4.10 -17.59
CA ASP A 29 11.86 5.39 -17.85
C ASP A 29 12.94 5.28 -18.94
N ALA A 30 13.62 4.13 -19.03
CA ALA A 30 14.60 3.84 -20.07
C ALA A 30 13.98 3.21 -21.33
N TYR A 31 12.90 2.45 -21.18
CA TYR A 31 12.26 1.68 -22.26
C TYR A 31 10.72 1.85 -22.26
N PRO A 32 10.20 3.05 -22.60
CA PRO A 32 8.79 3.39 -22.38
C PRO A 32 7.80 2.56 -23.22
N ASP A 33 8.22 2.08 -24.39
CA ASP A 33 7.36 1.33 -25.32
C ASP A 33 7.40 -0.20 -25.10
N CYS A 34 8.13 -0.68 -24.08
CA CYS A 34 8.22 -2.11 -23.77
C CYS A 34 6.87 -2.65 -23.27
N GLN A 35 6.18 -3.40 -24.15
CA GLN A 35 4.83 -3.91 -23.90
C GLN A 35 4.79 -4.89 -22.72
N GLU A 36 5.84 -5.70 -22.55
CA GLU A 36 5.95 -6.63 -21.43
C GLU A 36 6.06 -5.90 -20.10
N ALA A 37 6.87 -4.83 -20.02
CA ALA A 37 7.04 -4.03 -18.81
C ALA A 37 5.76 -3.24 -18.48
N LEU A 38 5.05 -2.71 -19.50
CA LEU A 38 3.75 -2.06 -19.32
C LEU A 38 2.70 -3.05 -18.78
N ALA A 39 2.59 -4.24 -19.36
CA ALA A 39 1.66 -5.27 -18.89
C ALA A 39 1.99 -5.71 -17.45
N TYR A 40 3.29 -5.83 -17.13
CA TYR A 40 3.75 -6.14 -15.78
C TYR A 40 3.40 -5.02 -14.78
N TYR A 41 3.61 -3.76 -15.14
CA TYR A 41 3.23 -2.59 -14.35
C TYR A 41 1.74 -2.62 -14.01
N HIS A 42 0.86 -2.74 -15.02
CA HIS A 42 -0.59 -2.75 -14.81
C HIS A 42 -1.05 -3.90 -13.90
N LYS A 43 -0.51 -5.10 -14.10
CA LYS A 43 -0.78 -6.26 -13.23
C LYS A 43 -0.45 -5.97 -11.76
N TRP A 44 0.68 -5.33 -11.50
CA TRP A 44 1.09 -4.99 -10.14
C TRP A 44 0.32 -3.82 -9.56
N CYS A 45 -0.12 -2.86 -10.37
CA CYS A 45 -1.05 -1.81 -9.93
C CYS A 45 -2.35 -2.41 -9.40
N GLU A 46 -2.97 -3.31 -10.16
CA GLU A 46 -4.19 -4.01 -9.73
C GLU A 46 -3.97 -4.83 -8.45
N ARG A 47 -2.84 -5.56 -8.39
CA ARG A 47 -2.47 -6.35 -7.21
C ARG A 47 -2.32 -5.46 -5.97
N ARG A 48 -1.60 -4.35 -6.08
CA ARG A 48 -1.41 -3.37 -5.01
C ARG A 48 -2.74 -2.79 -4.55
N GLU A 49 -3.60 -2.37 -5.48
CA GLU A 49 -4.91 -1.79 -5.16
C GLU A 49 -5.80 -2.79 -4.41
N SER A 50 -5.78 -4.07 -4.81
CA SER A 50 -6.50 -5.12 -4.09
C SER A 50 -5.98 -5.31 -2.66
N LEU A 51 -4.66 -5.33 -2.47
CA LEU A 51 -4.04 -5.51 -1.15
C LEU A 51 -4.33 -4.31 -0.22
N VAL A 52 -4.24 -3.09 -0.74
CA VAL A 52 -4.59 -1.87 0.00
C VAL A 52 -6.06 -1.89 0.40
N ARG A 53 -6.97 -2.22 -0.51
CA ARG A 53 -8.41 -2.33 -0.19
C ARG A 53 -8.69 -3.36 0.90
N GLU A 54 -8.02 -4.52 0.86
CA GLU A 54 -8.13 -5.55 1.89
C GLU A 54 -7.61 -5.05 3.24
N TYR A 55 -6.46 -4.35 3.24
CA TYR A 55 -5.88 -3.80 4.46
C TYR A 55 -6.79 -2.75 5.08
N GLU A 56 -7.26 -1.79 4.27
CA GLU A 56 -8.05 -0.67 4.77
C GLU A 56 -9.41 -1.12 5.31
N LYS A 57 -10.01 -2.15 4.70
CA LYS A 57 -11.23 -2.78 5.20
C LYS A 57 -11.07 -3.39 6.60
N CYS A 58 -9.90 -3.96 6.89
CA CYS A 58 -9.64 -4.70 8.12
C CYS A 58 -9.02 -3.86 9.24
N TYR A 59 -8.18 -2.89 8.88
CA TYR A 59 -7.29 -2.20 9.81
C TYR A 59 -7.40 -0.67 9.76
N GLY A 60 -8.20 -0.12 8.84
CA GLY A 60 -8.35 1.31 8.65
C GLY A 60 -7.41 1.89 7.59
N PRO A 61 -7.60 3.17 7.24
CA PRO A 61 -6.94 3.83 6.10
C PRO A 61 -5.41 3.80 6.17
N LEU A 62 -4.75 3.51 5.04
CA LEU A 62 -3.30 3.62 4.85
C LEU A 62 -2.88 5.00 4.33
N THR A 63 -3.81 5.73 3.73
CA THR A 63 -3.62 7.11 3.30
C THR A 63 -4.85 7.93 3.68
N ALA A 64 -4.73 9.26 3.67
CA ALA A 64 -5.88 10.14 3.86
C ALA A 64 -7.05 9.85 2.88
N MET A 65 -6.74 9.35 1.68
CA MET A 65 -7.76 9.01 0.67
C MET A 65 -8.51 7.70 0.97
N GLY A 66 -7.97 6.85 1.86
CA GLY A 66 -8.56 5.56 2.21
C GLY A 66 -9.67 5.63 3.26
N ASN A 67 -10.04 6.82 3.74
CA ASN A 67 -11.04 6.96 4.79
C ASN A 67 -12.43 6.53 4.31
N MET A 68 -12.90 5.37 4.78
CA MET A 68 -14.20 4.81 4.39
C MET A 68 -15.37 5.32 5.25
N SER A 69 -15.10 5.87 6.44
CA SER A 69 -16.14 6.37 7.34
C SER A 69 -16.72 7.69 6.86
N LYS A 70 -18.06 7.80 6.88
CA LYS A 70 -18.78 9.05 6.55
C LYS A 70 -18.98 9.97 7.75
N THR A 71 -18.73 9.47 8.96
CA THR A 71 -19.03 10.17 10.22
C THR A 71 -17.80 10.39 11.09
N SER A 72 -16.67 9.81 10.72
CA SER A 72 -15.40 9.96 11.42
C SER A 72 -14.22 10.06 10.46
N TRP A 73 -13.15 10.71 10.92
CA TRP A 73 -11.86 10.76 10.24
C TRP A 73 -10.94 9.70 10.83
N ASP A 74 -10.92 8.52 10.21
CA ASP A 74 -10.23 7.34 10.74
C ASP A 74 -8.73 7.36 10.43
N TRP A 75 -8.29 8.22 9.50
CA TRP A 75 -6.88 8.41 9.17
C TRP A 75 -6.03 8.81 10.38
N THR A 76 -6.58 9.60 11.29
CA THR A 76 -5.87 10.03 12.51
C THR A 76 -5.98 9.04 13.67
N LYS A 77 -6.68 7.91 13.50
CA LYS A 77 -6.86 6.91 14.57
C LYS A 77 -5.73 5.88 14.62
N SER A 78 -5.01 5.70 13.51
CA SER A 78 -3.83 4.86 13.48
C SER A 78 -2.64 5.63 14.05
N PRO A 79 -1.85 5.03 14.96
CA PRO A 79 -0.67 5.68 15.50
C PRO A 79 0.31 6.01 14.38
N ALA A 80 0.83 7.23 14.40
CA ALA A 80 1.78 7.66 13.39
C ALA A 80 3.12 6.94 13.57
N PRO A 81 3.94 6.79 12.51
CA PRO A 81 5.24 6.13 12.62
C PRO A 81 6.15 6.73 13.70
N TRP A 82 6.09 8.05 13.90
CA TRP A 82 6.87 8.77 14.92
C TRP A 82 6.30 8.65 16.35
N GLU A 83 5.05 8.20 16.53
CA GLU A 83 4.47 7.96 17.86
C GLU A 83 4.97 6.65 18.48
N TYR A 84 5.51 5.75 17.67
CA TYR A 84 6.16 4.53 18.13
C TYR A 84 7.57 4.75 18.71
N GLU A 85 8.24 5.86 18.36
CA GLU A 85 9.56 6.21 18.91
C GLU A 85 9.47 6.92 20.28
N ALA A 86 8.27 7.36 20.68
CA ALA A 86 8.04 8.12 21.90
C ALA A 86 7.70 7.28 23.15
N ASN A 87 7.72 5.94 23.05
CA ASN A 87 7.41 5.00 24.14
C ASN A 87 8.53 3.98 24.37
#